data_AF-A0A969YRY2-F1
#
_entry.id   AF-A0A969YRY2-F1
#
_cell.length_a   1.000
_cell.length_b   1.000
_cell.length_c   1.000
_cell.angle_alpha   90.00
_cell.angle_beta   90.00
_cell.angle_gamma   90.00
#
_symmetry.space_group_name_H-M   'P 1'
#
loop_
_entity.id
_entity.type
_entity.pdbx_description
1 polymer ?
#
loop_
_entity_poly.entity_id
_entity_poly.type
_entity_poly.pdbx_seq_one_letter_code
_entity_poly.pdbx_strand_id
1 'polypeptide(L)'
;MSEAEVSLRLALYLIKNHLVKSNVSVALDGAQIKTGNEIHFPIEAFLTENLCENISQNPGWQGVYKLGQYEQQIEIHSYPGKGDVIARLKSGST
;
A
#
# COMPACT_ATOMS: atom_id res chain seq x y z
N MET A 1 0.50 -2.70 15.99
CA MET A 1 0.58 -2.59 14.53
C MET A 1 -0.84 -2.48 14.02
N SER A 2 -1.18 -1.41 13.31
CA SER A 2 -2.53 -1.23 12.75
C SER A 2 -2.73 -2.12 11.53
N GLU A 3 -3.98 -2.39 11.15
CA GLU A 3 -4.31 -3.13 9.93
C GLU A 3 -3.69 -2.46 8.69
N ALA A 4 -3.78 -1.12 8.61
CA ALA A 4 -3.17 -0.35 7.53
C ALA A 4 -1.66 -0.57 7.42
N GLU A 5 -0.96 -0.61 8.56
CA GLU A 5 0.47 -0.87 8.59
C GLU A 5 0.79 -2.31 8.14
N VAL A 6 0.03 -3.31 8.61
CA VAL A 6 0.22 -4.71 8.22
C VAL A 6 0.02 -4.89 6.72
N SER A 7 -1.07 -4.35 6.18
CA SER A 7 -1.43 -4.45 4.76
C SER A 7 -0.36 -3.84 3.86
N LEU A 8 0.15 -2.65 4.21
CA LEU A 8 1.22 -2.01 3.46
C LEU A 8 2.56 -2.73 3.60
N ARG A 9 2.91 -3.22 4.80
CA ARG A 9 4.13 -4.03 5.00
C ARG A 9 4.09 -5.31 4.18
N LEU A 10 2.94 -5.97 4.09
CA LEU A 10 2.75 -7.16 3.26
C LEU A 10 2.91 -6.83 1.78
N ALA A 11 2.29 -5.74 1.29
CA ALA A 11 2.45 -5.30 -0.10
C ALA A 11 3.92 -5.01 -0.46
N LEU A 12 4.62 -4.29 0.41
CA LEU A 12 6.05 -4.02 0.27
C LEU A 12 6.86 -5.32 0.25
N TYR A 13 6.59 -6.26 1.16
CA TYR A 13 7.28 -7.54 1.22
C TYR A 13 7.11 -8.34 -0.08
N LEU A 14 5.88 -8.42 -0.60
CA LEU A 14 5.56 -9.14 -1.83
C LEU A 14 6.31 -8.58 -3.05
N ILE A 15 6.40 -7.25 -3.16
CA ILE A 15 7.12 -6.58 -4.25
C ILE A 15 8.63 -6.74 -4.07
N LYS A 16 9.16 -6.45 -2.87
CA LYS A 16 10.60 -6.48 -2.58
C LYS A 16 11.21 -7.87 -2.74
N ASN A 17 10.45 -8.92 -2.46
CA ASN A 17 10.88 -10.32 -2.66
C ASN A 17 10.54 -10.86 -4.05
N HIS A 18 10.13 -10.00 -4.98
CA HIS A 18 9.81 -10.37 -6.35
C HIS A 18 8.75 -11.48 -6.46
N LEU A 19 7.79 -11.52 -5.54
CA LEU A 19 6.77 -12.59 -5.45
C LEU A 19 5.54 -12.30 -6.31
N VAL A 20 5.42 -11.10 -6.89
CA VAL A 20 4.25 -10.66 -7.67
C VAL A 20 4.53 -10.50 -9.16
N LYS A 21 3.50 -10.75 -9.97
CA LYS A 21 3.49 -10.55 -11.44
C LYS A 21 2.96 -9.18 -11.84
N SER A 22 2.14 -8.57 -10.99
CA SER A 22 1.48 -7.29 -11.24
C SER A 22 1.61 -6.39 -10.03
N ASN A 23 1.12 -5.16 -10.17
CA ASN A 23 0.93 -4.25 -9.03
C ASN A 23 0.12 -4.92 -7.92
N VAL A 24 0.38 -4.46 -6.70
CA VAL A 24 -0.34 -4.86 -5.49
C VAL A 24 -1.34 -3.77 -5.15
N SER A 25 -2.60 -4.14 -4.97
CA SER A 25 -3.65 -3.21 -4.58
C SER A 25 -3.90 -3.34 -3.07
N VAL A 26 -4.00 -2.22 -2.36
CA VAL A 26 -4.17 -2.15 -0.91
C VAL A 26 -5.39 -1.29 -0.60
N ALA A 27 -6.38 -1.88 0.07
CA ALA A 27 -7.57 -1.18 0.52
C ALA A 27 -7.33 -0.62 1.92
N LEU A 28 -7.46 0.70 2.07
CA LEU A 28 -7.41 1.38 3.37
C LEU A 28 -8.65 2.27 3.53
N ASP A 29 -9.15 2.39 4.76
CA ASP A 29 -10.18 3.36 5.12
C ASP A 29 -9.54 4.63 5.69
N GLY A 30 -10.13 5.80 5.40
CA GLY A 30 -9.74 7.05 6.05
C GLY A 30 -9.76 6.96 7.58
N ALA A 31 -10.68 6.21 8.18
CA ALA A 31 -10.74 5.98 9.62
C ALA A 31 -9.53 5.19 10.14
N GLN A 32 -8.92 4.32 9.34
CA GLN A 32 -7.67 3.62 9.71
C GLN A 32 -6.46 4.56 9.69
N ILE A 33 -6.54 5.69 8.98
CA ILE A 33 -5.49 6.70 8.90
C ILE A 33 -5.67 7.75 10.00
N LYS A 34 -6.87 8.34 10.09
CA LYS A 34 -7.16 9.46 10.98
C LYS A 34 -8.67 9.56 11.27
N THR A 35 -9.05 9.75 12.53
CA THR A 35 -10.42 10.12 12.92
C THR A 35 -10.41 11.41 13.74
N GLY A 36 -11.13 12.43 13.27
CA GLY A 36 -11.11 13.75 13.93
C GLY A 36 -9.70 14.33 13.94
N ASN A 37 -9.10 14.48 15.13
CA ASN A 37 -7.73 14.98 15.31
C ASN A 37 -6.71 13.87 15.61
N GLU A 38 -7.14 12.63 15.82
CA GLU A 38 -6.27 11.51 16.17
C GLU A 38 -5.76 10.83 14.89
N ILE A 39 -4.44 10.70 14.77
CA ILE A 39 -3.77 9.97 13.69
C ILE A 39 -3.56 8.54 14.18
N HIS A 40 -4.25 7.58 13.56
CA HIS A 40 -4.15 6.16 13.88
C HIS A 40 -3.00 5.48 13.14
N PHE A 41 -2.69 5.96 11.93
CA PHE A 41 -1.58 5.48 11.14
C PHE A 41 -0.95 6.62 10.33
N PRO A 42 0.32 6.97 10.59
CA PRO A 42 1.02 8.05 9.89
C PRO A 42 1.47 7.60 8.49
N ILE A 43 0.50 7.41 7.59
CA ILE A 43 0.72 6.81 6.26
C ILE A 43 1.75 7.56 5.41
N GLU A 44 1.75 8.90 5.45
CA GLU A 44 2.72 9.70 4.69
C GLU A 44 4.15 9.43 5.15
N ALA A 45 4.39 9.44 6.47
CA ALA A 45 5.69 9.11 7.04
C ALA A 45 6.12 7.68 6.67
N PHE A 46 5.20 6.71 6.79
CA PHE A 46 5.47 5.33 6.42
C PHE A 46 5.87 5.19 4.94
N LEU A 47 5.17 5.88 4.04
CA LEU A 47 5.47 5.86 2.60
C LEU A 47 6.83 6.50 2.30
N THR A 48 7.14 7.64 2.92
CA THR A 48 8.45 8.30 2.79
C THR A 48 9.58 7.41 3.31
N GLU A 49 9.44 6.82 4.50
CA GLU A 49 10.44 5.92 5.10
C GLU A 49 10.70 4.67 4.25
N ASN A 50 9.70 4.23 3.49
CA ASN A 50 9.81 3.07 2.60
C ASN A 50 10.16 3.42 1.15
N LEU A 51 10.51 4.68 0.86
CA LEU A 51 10.88 5.18 -0.47
C LEU A 51 9.77 4.95 -1.52
N CYS A 52 8.51 5.11 -1.09
CA CYS A 52 7.34 5.05 -1.96
C CYS A 52 7.04 6.43 -2.52
N GLU A 53 7.19 6.59 -3.84
CA GLU A 53 6.95 7.85 -4.54
C GLU A 53 5.55 7.85 -5.17
N ASN A 54 4.72 8.84 -4.84
CA ASN A 54 3.40 8.99 -5.46
C ASN A 54 3.55 9.42 -6.92
N ILE A 55 3.00 8.62 -7.85
CA ILE A 55 3.00 8.91 -9.28
C ILE A 55 1.62 9.26 -9.83
N SER A 56 0.56 9.18 -9.02
CA SER A 56 -0.82 9.45 -9.44
C SER A 56 -1.24 10.92 -9.29
N GLN A 57 -0.34 11.80 -8.81
CA GLN A 57 -0.58 13.25 -8.64
C GLN A 57 -1.83 13.62 -7.81
N ASN A 58 -2.31 12.70 -6.97
CA ASN A 58 -3.48 12.95 -6.12
C ASN A 58 -3.06 13.72 -4.85
N PRO A 59 -3.87 14.68 -4.37
CA PRO A 59 -3.55 15.50 -3.19
C PRO A 59 -3.67 14.78 -1.84
N GLY A 60 -3.82 13.44 -1.82
CA GLY A 60 -3.99 12.66 -0.58
C GLY A 60 -3.18 11.37 -0.59
N TRP A 61 -3.34 10.57 0.46
CA TRP A 61 -2.63 9.28 0.63
C TRP A 61 -3.09 8.18 -0.34
N GLN A 62 -4.22 8.38 -1.01
CA GLN A 62 -4.75 7.48 -2.03
C GLN A 62 -4.02 7.72 -3.35
N GLY A 63 -3.60 6.65 -4.01
CA GLY A 63 -2.86 6.80 -5.24
C GLY A 63 -2.00 5.60 -5.59
N VAL A 64 -1.21 5.79 -6.65
CA VAL A 64 -0.26 4.79 -7.11
C VAL A 64 1.14 5.22 -6.69
N TYR A 65 1.86 4.29 -6.08
CA TYR A 65 3.17 4.51 -5.50
C TYR A 65 4.20 3.61 -6.15
N LYS A 66 5.27 4.21 -6.65
CA LYS A 66 6.44 3.51 -7.17
C LYS A 66 7.44 3.27 -6.05
N LEU A 67 8.00 2.06 -6.00
CA LEU A 67 8.98 1.66 -5.01
C LEU A 67 10.36 1.67 -5.67
N GLY A 68 11.10 2.78 -5.61
CA GLY A 68 12.46 2.89 -6.14
C GLY A 68 12.69 2.16 -7.48
N GLN A 69 13.50 1.09 -7.44
CA GLN A 69 13.91 0.29 -8.60
C GLN A 69 12.92 -0.82 -9.03
N TYR A 70 11.85 -1.07 -8.26
CA TYR A 70 10.91 -2.14 -8.58
C TYR A 70 9.96 -1.71 -9.69
N GLU A 71 9.67 -2.63 -10.62
CA GLU A 71 8.70 -2.38 -11.70
C GLU A 71 7.27 -2.35 -11.18
N GLN A 72 6.95 -3.26 -10.25
CA GLN A 72 5.63 -3.34 -9.64
C GLN A 72 5.42 -2.20 -8.64
N GLN A 73 4.19 -1.71 -8.62
CA GLN A 73 3.76 -0.56 -7.82
C GLN A 73 2.75 -0.99 -6.77
N ILE A 74 2.52 -0.11 -5.80
CA ILE A 74 1.41 -0.22 -4.86
C ILE A 74 0.31 0.74 -5.29
N GLU A 75 -0.90 0.23 -5.45
CA GLU A 75 -2.10 1.05 -5.57
C GLU A 75 -2.79 1.09 -4.21
N ILE A 76 -2.97 2.27 -3.66
CA ILE A 76 -3.67 2.50 -2.39
C ILE A 76 -5.02 3.13 -2.69
N HIS A 77 -6.10 2.48 -2.28
CA HIS A 77 -7.46 2.94 -2.52
C HIS A 77 -8.38 2.75 -1.32
N SER A 78 -9.58 3.33 -1.36
CA SER A 78 -10.61 3.21 -0.32
C SER A 78 -11.91 2.55 -0.81
N TYR A 79 -11.86 1.82 -1.93
CA TYR A 79 -13.02 1.11 -2.46
C TYR A 79 -13.44 -0.06 -1.56
N PRO A 80 -14.71 -0.12 -1.13
CA PRO A 80 -15.20 -1.21 -0.30
C PRO A 80 -15.29 -2.53 -1.09
N GLY A 81 -15.20 -3.65 -0.36
CA GLY A 81 -15.50 -5.00 -0.91
C GLY A 81 -14.43 -5.60 -1.83
N LYS A 82 -13.21 -5.04 -1.83
CA LYS A 82 -12.09 -5.50 -2.67
C LYS A 82 -11.09 -6.40 -1.92
N GLY A 83 -11.14 -6.43 -0.58
CA GLY A 83 -10.17 -7.11 0.27
C GLY A 83 -8.94 -6.23 0.56
N ASP A 84 -8.27 -6.46 1.67
CA ASP A 84 -7.30 -5.51 2.23
C ASP A 84 -6.01 -5.43 1.41
N VAL A 85 -5.57 -6.57 0.86
CA VAL A 85 -4.41 -6.67 -0.03
C VAL A 85 -4.72 -7.64 -1.17
N ILE A 86 -4.65 -7.17 -2.41
CA ILE A 86 -4.80 -7.99 -3.61
C ILE A 86 -3.47 -8.02 -4.35
N ALA A 87 -2.93 -9.22 -4.55
CA ALA A 87 -1.70 -9.44 -5.27
C ALA A 87 -1.82 -10.64 -6.22
N ARG A 88 -1.31 -10.49 -7.44
CA ARG A 88 -1.14 -11.63 -8.35
C ARG A 88 0.25 -12.23 -8.16
N LEU A 89 0.33 -13.37 -7.52
CA LEU A 89 1.61 -14.03 -7.24
C LEU A 89 2.25 -14.65 -8.49
N LYS A 90 3.58 -14.72 -8.51
CA LYS A 90 4.36 -15.39 -9.56
C LYS A 90 4.09 -16.90 -9.59
N SER A 91 3.98 -17.50 -8.42
CA SER A 91 3.59 -18.89 -8.21
C SER A 91 2.71 -18.99 -6.98
N GLY A 92 2.03 -20.13 -6.79
CA GLY A 92 1.24 -20.39 -5.57
C GLY A 92 2.09 -20.72 -4.33
N SER A 93 3.41 -20.50 -4.37
CA SER A 93 4.33 -20.78 -3.28
C SER A 93 4.68 -19.46 -2.60
N THR A 94 4.34 -19.34 -1.31
CA THR A 94 4.73 -18.24 -0.42
C THR A 94 5.79 -18.69 0.56
#